data_AF-A0A9R1VAM3-F1
#
_entry.id   AF-A0A9R1VAM3-F1
#
_cell.length_a   1.000
_cell.length_b   1.000
_cell.length_c   1.000
_cell.angle_alpha   90.00
_cell.angle_beta   90.00
_cell.angle_gamma   90.00
#
_symmetry.space_group_name_H-M   'P 1'
#
loop_
_entity.id
_entity.type
_entity.pdbx_description
1 polymer ?
#
loop_
_entity_poly.entity_id
_entity_poly.type
_entity_poly.pdbx_seq_one_letter_code
_entity_poly.pdbx_strand_id
1 'polypeptide(L)'
;MAPYAHLAVYKVCFGLDWPESDILTGLDAAVADGADVISISIGEENMPFFQDNIAIASFAAIQKGIFVSCATGNSGSFNGTATNIAPWVLTIGASTTDRKIKATKKLGNNKEFDVKFNEYSSVVVSAGYDRSLRAWDCRSHSTEPIRIIDTFLDNVMSICLTKTEIIAGSVDGIVRTFDIRIDGAVSLYQMMFERSRKRGITVFSDYAWSSGDQVDVWVQDR
;
A
#
# COMPACT_ATOMS: atom_id res chain seq x y z
N MET A 1 -17.79 4.93 -11.88
CA MET A 1 -18.81 4.71 -10.81
C MET A 1 -20.16 5.17 -11.34
N ALA A 2 -21.25 4.42 -11.10
CA ALA A 2 -22.57 4.68 -11.68
C ALA A 2 -23.67 4.56 -10.62
N PRO A 3 -24.05 5.65 -9.92
CA PRO A 3 -24.96 5.60 -8.77
C PRO A 3 -26.41 5.23 -9.11
N TYR A 4 -26.82 5.29 -10.39
CA TYR A 4 -28.16 4.94 -10.86
C TYR A 4 -28.22 3.58 -11.57
N ALA A 5 -27.12 2.82 -11.56
CA ALA A 5 -27.11 1.49 -12.16
C ALA A 5 -27.95 0.51 -11.33
N HIS A 6 -28.60 -0.44 -12.00
CA HIS A 6 -29.23 -1.57 -11.32
C HIS A 6 -28.16 -2.57 -10.89
N LEU A 7 -28.28 -3.10 -9.67
CA LEU A 7 -27.32 -4.03 -9.10
C LEU A 7 -27.95 -5.43 -8.99
N ALA A 8 -27.31 -6.41 -9.64
CA ALA A 8 -27.55 -7.83 -9.41
C ALA A 8 -26.36 -8.41 -8.66
N VAL A 9 -26.63 -9.25 -7.65
CA VAL A 9 -25.59 -9.82 -6.78
C VAL A 9 -25.59 -11.33 -6.89
N TYR A 10 -24.48 -11.90 -7.35
CA TYR A 10 -24.26 -13.34 -7.46
C TYR A 10 -23.26 -13.76 -6.40
N LYS A 11 -23.74 -14.44 -5.37
CA LYS A 11 -22.88 -14.91 -4.28
C LYS A 11 -22.26 -16.25 -4.65
N VAL A 12 -20.96 -16.23 -4.92
CA VAL A 12 -20.18 -17.42 -5.29
C VAL A 12 -19.16 -17.84 -4.22
N CYS A 13 -18.88 -16.95 -3.25
CA CYS A 13 -17.95 -17.22 -2.15
C CYS A 13 -18.70 -17.52 -0.84
N PHE A 14 -18.48 -18.70 -0.27
CA PHE A 14 -19.09 -19.14 0.99
C PHE A 14 -18.04 -19.53 2.03
N GLY A 15 -17.70 -18.61 2.93
CA GLY A 15 -16.71 -18.91 3.98
C GLY A 15 -15.28 -18.91 3.42
N LEU A 16 -14.46 -19.88 3.86
CA LEU A 16 -13.06 -20.00 3.43
C LEU A 16 -12.87 -20.87 2.18
N ASP A 17 -13.84 -21.73 1.87
CA ASP A 17 -13.80 -22.62 0.72
C ASP A 17 -14.87 -22.22 -0.28
N TRP A 18 -14.47 -21.86 -1.49
CA TRP A 18 -15.39 -21.60 -2.59
C TRP A 18 -15.04 -22.49 -3.78
N PRO A 19 -15.90 -23.44 -4.15
CA PRO A 19 -15.70 -24.25 -5.33
C PRO A 19 -15.66 -23.37 -6.58
N GLU A 20 -14.74 -23.67 -7.51
CA GLU A 20 -14.66 -22.95 -8.79
C GLU A 20 -15.96 -23.09 -9.60
N SER A 21 -16.72 -24.17 -9.37
CA SER A 21 -18.04 -24.39 -9.97
C SER A 21 -19.06 -23.31 -9.60
N ASP A 22 -18.96 -22.74 -8.40
CA ASP A 22 -19.87 -21.68 -7.95
C ASP A 22 -19.58 -20.37 -8.69
N ILE A 23 -18.29 -20.10 -8.96
CA ILE A 23 -17.86 -18.94 -9.77
C ILE A 23 -18.42 -19.05 -11.17
N LEU A 24 -18.26 -20.23 -11.81
CA LEU A 24 -18.78 -20.48 -13.15
C LEU A 24 -20.30 -20.34 -13.20
N THR A 25 -21.01 -20.90 -12.22
CA THR A 25 -22.48 -20.81 -12.13
C THR A 25 -22.94 -19.37 -11.94
N GLY A 26 -22.24 -18.58 -11.12
CA GLY A 26 -22.55 -17.16 -10.93
C GLY A 26 -22.34 -16.32 -12.18
N LEU A 27 -21.28 -16.61 -12.95
CA LEU A 27 -21.02 -15.93 -14.23
C LEU A 27 -22.04 -16.31 -15.30
N ASP A 28 -22.38 -17.60 -15.41
CA ASP A 28 -23.42 -18.05 -16.34
C ASP A 28 -24.78 -17.43 -16.02
N ALA A 29 -25.14 -17.33 -14.74
CA ALA A 29 -26.35 -16.64 -14.31
C ALA A 29 -26.33 -15.15 -14.69
N ALA A 30 -25.21 -14.45 -14.44
CA ALA A 30 -25.06 -13.05 -14.80
C ALA A 30 -25.19 -12.80 -16.32
N VAL A 31 -24.66 -13.72 -17.12
CA VAL A 31 -24.76 -13.69 -18.58
C VAL A 31 -26.19 -14.00 -19.04
N ALA A 32 -26.87 -14.96 -18.40
CA ALA A 32 -28.25 -15.33 -18.71
C ALA A 32 -29.25 -14.21 -18.36
N ASP A 33 -29.03 -13.52 -17.24
CA ASP A 33 -29.83 -12.39 -16.78
C ASP A 33 -29.58 -11.11 -17.60
N GLY A 34 -28.59 -11.13 -18.51
CA GLY A 34 -28.32 -10.04 -19.44
C GLY A 34 -27.62 -8.85 -18.81
N ALA A 35 -26.69 -9.09 -17.87
CA ALA A 35 -25.89 -8.01 -17.28
C ALA A 35 -25.10 -7.24 -18.35
N ASP A 36 -25.04 -5.90 -18.25
CA ASP A 36 -24.22 -5.08 -19.16
C ASP A 36 -22.73 -5.12 -18.77
N VAL A 37 -22.45 -5.20 -17.47
CA VAL A 37 -21.10 -5.18 -16.88
C VAL A 37 -21.01 -6.19 -15.74
N ILE A 38 -19.96 -6.98 -15.72
CA ILE A 38 -19.61 -7.90 -14.63
C ILE A 38 -18.34 -7.40 -13.93
N SER A 39 -18.39 -7.32 -12.60
CA SER A 39 -17.26 -6.95 -11.75
C SER A 39 -16.89 -8.10 -10.83
N ILE A 40 -15.65 -8.58 -10.95
CA ILE A 40 -15.13 -9.76 -10.27
C ILE A 40 -13.92 -9.34 -9.43
N SER A 41 -14.06 -9.42 -8.10
CA SER A 41 -12.97 -9.10 -7.16
C SER A 41 -12.42 -10.36 -6.49
N ILE A 42 -12.28 -11.42 -7.29
CA ILE A 42 -11.69 -12.70 -6.93
C ILE A 42 -10.80 -13.16 -8.09
N GLY A 43 -9.88 -14.07 -7.81
CA GLY A 43 -8.96 -14.61 -8.79
C GLY A 43 -8.17 -15.77 -8.20
N GLU A 44 -7.77 -16.69 -9.06
CA GLU A 44 -6.98 -17.86 -8.71
C GLU A 44 -5.50 -17.65 -9.09
N GLU A 45 -4.67 -18.65 -8.80
CA GLU A 45 -3.28 -18.65 -9.25
C GLU A 45 -3.16 -18.63 -10.78
N ASN A 46 -2.01 -18.21 -11.28
CA ASN A 46 -1.77 -18.18 -12.72
C ASN A 46 -1.80 -19.59 -13.31
N MET A 47 -2.80 -19.85 -14.16
CA MET A 47 -2.94 -21.07 -14.91
C MET A 47 -3.22 -20.78 -16.39
N PRO A 48 -3.04 -21.75 -17.31
CA PRO A 48 -3.39 -21.56 -18.70
C PRO A 48 -4.88 -21.22 -18.89
N PHE A 49 -5.21 -20.35 -19.86
CA PHE A 49 -6.58 -19.82 -20.03
C PHE A 49 -7.68 -20.88 -20.23
N PHE A 50 -7.33 -22.07 -20.73
CA PHE A 50 -8.28 -23.17 -20.92
C PHE A 50 -8.53 -23.99 -19.64
N GLN A 51 -7.85 -23.66 -18.54
CA GLN A 51 -8.08 -24.22 -17.21
C GLN A 51 -8.57 -23.15 -16.21
N ASP A 52 -8.48 -21.87 -16.58
CA ASP A 52 -8.98 -20.75 -15.78
C ASP A 52 -10.48 -20.55 -16.04
N ASN A 53 -11.31 -20.87 -15.05
CA ASN A 53 -12.76 -20.75 -15.16
C ASN A 53 -13.23 -19.30 -15.34
N ILE A 54 -12.52 -18.32 -14.75
CA ILE A 54 -12.82 -16.90 -14.93
C ILE A 54 -12.50 -16.51 -16.38
N ALA A 55 -11.38 -16.98 -16.94
CA ALA A 55 -11.02 -16.74 -18.34
C ALA A 55 -12.04 -17.34 -19.31
N ILE A 56 -12.45 -18.59 -19.10
CA ILE A 56 -13.44 -19.27 -19.95
C ILE A 56 -14.81 -18.57 -19.89
N ALA A 57 -15.31 -18.30 -18.68
CA ALA A 57 -16.62 -17.69 -18.49
C ALA A 57 -16.65 -16.24 -18.99
N SER A 58 -15.58 -15.47 -18.74
CA SER A 58 -15.48 -14.10 -19.24
C SER A 58 -15.40 -14.03 -20.76
N PHE A 59 -14.81 -15.03 -21.42
CA PHE A 59 -14.82 -15.12 -22.88
C PHE A 59 -16.25 -15.27 -23.41
N ALA A 60 -17.05 -16.16 -22.81
CA ALA A 60 -18.46 -16.34 -23.16
C ALA A 60 -19.30 -15.08 -22.90
N ALA A 61 -19.05 -14.36 -21.80
CA ALA A 61 -19.71 -13.09 -21.50
C ALA A 61 -19.42 -12.03 -22.59
N ILE A 62 -18.15 -11.89 -22.98
CA ILE A 62 -17.73 -10.91 -23.99
C ILE A 62 -18.26 -11.25 -25.38
N GLN A 63 -18.38 -12.53 -25.73
CA GLN A 63 -19.06 -12.95 -26.96
C GLN A 63 -20.52 -12.48 -27.03
N LYS A 64 -21.17 -12.27 -25.88
CA LYS A 64 -22.51 -11.69 -25.79
C LYS A 64 -22.53 -10.17 -25.61
N GLY A 65 -21.38 -9.51 -25.72
CA GLY A 65 -21.24 -8.06 -25.58
C GLY A 65 -21.19 -7.54 -24.15
N ILE A 66 -20.98 -8.43 -23.17
CA ILE A 66 -20.94 -8.07 -21.74
C ILE A 66 -19.50 -7.72 -21.36
N PHE A 67 -19.30 -6.56 -20.74
CA PHE A 67 -17.97 -6.12 -20.31
C PHE A 67 -17.57 -6.75 -18.98
N VAL A 68 -16.34 -7.26 -18.86
CA VAL A 68 -15.85 -7.92 -17.65
C VAL A 68 -14.62 -7.19 -17.09
N SER A 69 -14.68 -6.85 -15.80
CA SER A 69 -13.55 -6.29 -15.03
C SER A 69 -13.13 -7.21 -13.90
N CYS A 70 -11.83 -7.43 -13.74
CA CYS A 70 -11.25 -8.29 -12.71
C CYS A 70 -10.11 -7.61 -11.94
N ALA A 71 -9.90 -7.97 -10.68
CA ALA A 71 -8.74 -7.54 -9.90
C ALA A 71 -7.47 -8.34 -10.27
N THR A 72 -6.29 -7.70 -10.27
CA THR A 72 -4.98 -8.34 -10.56
C THR A 72 -4.45 -9.25 -9.44
N GLY A 73 -5.11 -9.30 -8.29
CA GLY A 73 -4.66 -10.02 -7.09
C GLY A 73 -3.75 -9.19 -6.19
N ASN A 74 -3.49 -9.71 -4.98
CA ASN A 74 -2.75 -9.02 -3.90
C ASN A 74 -1.40 -9.67 -3.58
N SER A 75 -0.91 -10.56 -4.46
CA SER A 75 0.30 -11.38 -4.24
C SER A 75 1.60 -10.72 -4.73
N GLY A 76 1.60 -9.41 -4.99
CA GLY A 76 2.82 -8.64 -5.28
C GLY A 76 3.84 -8.72 -4.13
N SER A 77 5.08 -8.23 -4.25
CA SER A 77 5.68 -7.28 -5.21
C SER A 77 6.59 -7.91 -6.27
N PHE A 78 6.68 -9.24 -6.31
CA PHE A 78 7.53 -9.96 -7.26
C PHE A 78 6.91 -10.00 -8.67
N ASN A 79 7.78 -10.08 -9.68
CA ASN A 79 7.35 -10.22 -11.08
C ASN A 79 6.55 -11.53 -11.29
N GLY A 80 5.52 -11.47 -12.13
CA GLY A 80 4.73 -12.66 -12.52
C GLY A 80 3.64 -13.07 -11.51
N THR A 81 3.27 -12.19 -10.58
CA THR A 81 2.25 -12.44 -9.54
C THR A 81 0.84 -11.98 -9.94
N ALA A 82 0.70 -11.33 -11.10
CA ALA A 82 -0.58 -10.83 -11.61
C ALA A 82 -1.49 -11.97 -12.05
N THR A 83 -2.74 -11.97 -11.61
CA THR A 83 -3.78 -12.95 -11.98
C THR A 83 -4.85 -12.31 -12.88
N ASN A 84 -5.79 -13.09 -13.40
CA ASN A 84 -6.86 -12.62 -14.30
C ASN A 84 -6.32 -11.90 -15.55
N ILE A 85 -5.24 -12.42 -16.16
CA ILE A 85 -4.50 -11.79 -17.26
C ILE A 85 -5.03 -12.14 -18.66
N ALA A 86 -6.27 -12.65 -18.75
CA ALA A 86 -6.88 -12.98 -20.02
C ALA A 86 -7.05 -11.72 -20.89
N PRO A 87 -6.64 -11.73 -22.18
CA PRO A 87 -6.61 -10.52 -23.03
C PRO A 87 -7.96 -9.81 -23.22
N TRP A 88 -9.05 -10.53 -23.01
CA TRP A 88 -10.41 -10.02 -23.15
C TRP A 88 -10.95 -9.39 -21.86
N VAL A 89 -10.31 -9.60 -20.72
CA VAL A 89 -10.72 -9.05 -19.42
C VAL A 89 -10.01 -7.72 -19.15
N LEU A 90 -10.71 -6.75 -18.55
CA LEU A 90 -10.04 -5.59 -17.97
C LEU A 90 -9.47 -5.96 -16.60
N THR A 91 -8.16 -6.22 -16.54
CA THR A 91 -7.45 -6.46 -15.27
C THR A 91 -7.05 -5.14 -14.60
N ILE A 92 -7.44 -4.95 -13.34
CA ILE A 92 -7.30 -3.70 -12.58
C ILE A 92 -6.30 -3.87 -11.43
N GLY A 93 -5.24 -3.07 -11.46
CA GLY A 93 -4.29 -2.92 -10.36
C GLY A 93 -4.75 -1.90 -9.31
N ALA A 94 -4.29 -2.07 -8.07
CA ALA A 94 -4.55 -1.13 -7.00
C ALA A 94 -3.54 0.03 -6.99
N SER A 95 -4.02 1.22 -6.65
CA SER A 95 -3.18 2.40 -6.41
C SER A 95 -3.74 3.21 -5.24
N THR A 96 -2.94 4.16 -4.75
CA THR A 96 -3.35 5.06 -3.67
C THR A 96 -4.02 6.33 -4.20
N THR A 97 -4.84 6.95 -3.36
CA THR A 97 -5.42 8.29 -3.61
C THR A 97 -4.78 9.32 -2.68
N ASP A 98 -4.97 10.60 -2.98
CA ASP A 98 -4.54 11.71 -2.13
C ASP A 98 -5.17 11.66 -0.72
N ARG A 99 -6.38 11.11 -0.61
CA ARG A 99 -7.08 10.91 0.66
C ARG A 99 -6.45 9.80 1.50
N LYS A 100 -5.78 10.18 2.59
CA LYS A 100 -5.27 9.27 3.63
C LYS A 100 -6.11 9.34 4.90
N ILE A 101 -6.73 8.22 5.30
CA ILE A 101 -7.34 8.09 6.63
C ILE A 101 -6.20 7.83 7.62
N LYS A 102 -5.84 8.84 8.41
CA LYS A 102 -4.78 8.75 9.42
C LYS A 102 -5.39 8.57 10.80
N ALA A 103 -4.88 7.62 11.57
CA ALA A 103 -5.16 7.51 12.99
C ALA A 103 -4.11 8.31 13.77
N THR A 104 -4.43 9.53 14.16
CA THR A 104 -3.54 10.35 14.99
C THR A 104 -3.75 9.99 16.45
N LYS A 105 -2.72 9.45 17.11
CA LYS A 105 -2.75 9.20 18.56
C LYS A 105 -2.15 10.40 19.28
N LYS A 106 -2.97 11.08 20.07
CA LYS A 106 -2.50 12.13 20.97
C LYS A 106 -1.98 11.49 22.25
N LEU A 107 -0.69 11.63 22.53
CA LEU A 107 -0.09 11.18 23.78
C LEU A 107 -0.48 12.13 24.92
N GLY A 108 -0.38 11.67 26.18
CA GLY A 108 -0.75 12.45 27.37
C GLY A 108 0.00 13.79 27.54
N ASN A 109 1.06 14.01 26.76
CA ASN A 109 1.81 15.27 26.68
C ASN A 109 1.41 16.16 25.48
N ASN A 110 0.25 15.93 24.85
CA ASN A 110 -0.30 16.70 23.73
C ASN A 110 0.53 16.72 22.43
N LYS A 111 1.56 15.90 22.30
CA LYS A 111 2.35 15.80 21.07
C LYS A 111 1.71 14.81 20.08
N GLU A 112 1.69 15.19 18.81
CA GLU A 112 1.30 14.35 17.67
C GLU A 112 2.57 13.87 16.96
N PHE A 113 2.66 12.55 16.72
CA PHE A 113 3.82 11.93 16.09
C PHE A 113 3.38 11.08 14.89
N ASP A 114 4.18 11.09 13.82
CA ASP A 114 4.13 9.99 12.83
C ASP A 114 4.78 8.77 13.48
N VAL A 115 4.08 7.64 13.51
CA VAL A 115 4.50 6.43 14.23
C VAL A 115 4.43 5.23 13.29
N LYS A 116 5.52 4.46 13.25
CA LYS A 116 5.66 3.30 12.36
C LYS A 116 6.33 2.13 13.08
N PHE A 117 5.89 0.93 12.75
CA PHE A 117 6.54 -0.31 13.17
C PHE A 117 7.52 -0.78 12.10
N ASN A 118 8.60 -1.45 12.51
CA ASN A 118 9.44 -2.19 11.58
C ASN A 118 8.73 -3.47 11.08
N GLU A 119 9.28 -4.12 10.05
CA GLU A 119 8.68 -5.30 9.41
C GLU A 119 8.30 -6.42 10.41
N TYR A 120 9.16 -6.66 11.40
CA TYR A 120 8.92 -7.68 12.43
C TYR A 120 8.03 -7.24 13.60
N SER A 121 7.52 -6.00 13.57
CA SER A 121 6.75 -5.38 14.68
C SER A 121 7.47 -5.41 16.04
N SER A 122 8.80 -5.58 16.04
CA SER A 122 9.62 -5.65 17.25
C SER A 122 10.06 -4.29 17.73
N VAL A 123 10.12 -3.29 16.85
CA VAL A 123 10.51 -1.92 17.17
C VAL A 123 9.48 -0.96 16.60
N VAL A 124 9.10 0.02 17.41
CA VAL A 124 8.27 1.15 16.99
C VAL A 124 9.12 2.42 17.02
N VAL A 125 9.00 3.24 15.98
CA VAL A 125 9.68 4.54 15.88
C VAL A 125 8.66 5.64 15.72
N SER A 126 8.90 6.76 16.38
CA SER A 126 8.12 7.99 16.23
C SER A 126 9.00 9.14 15.76
N ALA A 127 8.48 9.96 14.84
CA ALA A 127 9.04 11.25 14.46
C ALA A 127 8.26 12.41 15.07
N GLY A 128 9.00 13.35 15.66
CA GLY A 128 8.46 14.47 16.41
C GLY A 128 8.81 15.85 15.85
N TYR A 129 7.91 16.80 16.11
CA TYR A 129 8.13 18.25 15.98
C TYR A 129 9.11 18.81 17.02
N ASP A 130 9.64 17.98 17.92
CA ASP A 130 10.73 18.37 18.81
C ASP A 130 12.11 18.10 18.20
N ARG A 131 12.17 17.91 16.87
CA ARG A 131 13.39 17.61 16.10
C ARG A 131 14.05 16.30 16.52
N SER A 132 13.23 15.33 16.92
CA SER A 132 13.72 14.03 17.38
C SER A 132 12.99 12.86 16.76
N LEU A 133 13.75 11.77 16.54
CA LEU A 133 13.21 10.43 16.45
C LEU A 133 13.37 9.73 17.79
N ARG A 134 12.40 8.90 18.12
CA ARG A 134 12.48 8.00 19.26
C ARG A 134 12.10 6.60 18.83
N ALA A 135 12.86 5.61 19.28
CA ALA A 135 12.59 4.20 19.04
C ALA A 135 12.29 3.50 20.37
N TRP A 136 11.34 2.58 20.36
CA TRP A 136 10.99 1.72 21.51
C TRP A 136 10.99 0.26 21.08
N ASP A 137 11.47 -0.61 21.97
CA ASP A 137 11.33 -2.06 21.82
C ASP A 137 9.91 -2.48 22.23
N CYS A 138 9.15 -3.04 21.30
CA CYS A 138 7.78 -3.49 21.53
C CYS A 138 7.68 -4.71 22.45
N ARG A 139 8.78 -5.44 22.65
CA ARG A 139 8.86 -6.59 23.57
C ARG A 139 9.18 -6.15 24.99
N SER A 140 9.66 -4.92 25.15
CA SER A 140 9.90 -4.31 26.45
C SER A 140 8.61 -3.66 26.95
N HIS A 141 8.29 -3.86 28.24
CA HIS A 141 7.24 -3.09 28.91
C HIS A 141 7.70 -1.70 29.35
N SER A 142 8.91 -1.27 28.94
CA SER A 142 9.46 0.03 29.25
C SER A 142 8.79 1.14 28.47
N THR A 143 8.47 2.25 29.14
CA THR A 143 8.03 3.50 28.49
C THR A 143 9.19 4.34 27.99
N GLU A 144 10.41 4.04 28.42
CA GLU A 144 11.62 4.74 27.98
C GLU A 144 12.01 4.29 26.57
N PRO A 145 12.34 5.23 25.67
CA PRO A 145 12.83 4.89 24.35
C PRO A 145 14.17 4.17 24.45
N ILE A 146 14.34 3.11 23.67
CA ILE A 146 15.63 2.43 23.50
C ILE A 146 16.65 3.33 22.80
N ARG A 147 16.17 4.32 22.03
CA ARG A 147 17.02 5.30 21.36
C ARG A 147 16.29 6.62 21.14
N ILE A 148 17.02 7.71 21.33
CA ILE A 148 16.60 9.07 20.96
C ILE A 148 17.64 9.61 19.97
N ILE A 149 17.18 10.09 18.81
CA ILE A 149 18.01 10.71 17.78
C ILE A 149 17.53 12.15 17.62
N ASP A 150 18.32 13.10 18.07
CA ASP A 150 18.01 14.53 18.14
C ASP A 150 18.96 15.40 17.29
N THR A 151 19.57 14.79 16.28
CA THR A 151 20.55 15.42 15.38
C THR A 151 19.93 16.26 14.26
N PHE A 152 18.61 16.41 14.24
CA PHE A 152 17.88 17.13 13.19
C PHE A 152 17.91 18.64 13.41
N LEU A 153 18.06 19.40 12.32
CA LEU A 153 18.09 20.87 12.40
C LEU A 153 16.68 21.48 12.41
N ASP A 154 15.68 20.72 11.98
CA ASP A 154 14.27 21.12 11.91
C ASP A 154 13.36 19.90 12.17
N ASN A 155 12.04 20.08 12.10
CA ASN A 155 11.04 19.07 12.44
C ASN A 155 11.15 17.83 11.54
N VAL A 156 10.97 16.65 12.13
CA VAL A 156 10.88 15.40 11.39
C VAL A 156 9.42 15.14 11.04
N MET A 157 9.09 15.17 9.75
CA MET A 157 7.70 15.16 9.26
C MET A 157 7.21 13.78 8.83
N SER A 158 8.14 12.91 8.44
CA SER A 158 7.81 11.59 7.91
C SER A 158 8.92 10.61 8.21
N ILE A 159 8.52 9.39 8.55
CA ILE A 159 9.42 8.26 8.75
C ILE A 159 8.98 7.05 7.95
N CYS A 160 9.98 6.30 7.53
CA CYS A 160 9.86 5.02 6.87
C CYS A 160 10.81 4.03 7.56
N LEU A 161 10.36 2.80 7.78
CA LEU A 161 11.19 1.76 8.38
C LEU A 161 11.29 0.58 7.42
N THR A 162 12.48 0.02 7.33
CA THR A 162 12.74 -1.28 6.69
C THR A 162 12.98 -2.34 7.77
N LYS A 163 13.65 -3.45 7.43
CA LYS A 163 14.07 -4.48 8.40
C LYS A 163 15.05 -3.94 9.44
N THR A 164 16.02 -3.13 9.00
CA THR A 164 17.16 -2.69 9.82
C THR A 164 17.40 -1.18 9.78
N GLU A 165 16.67 -0.44 8.94
CA GLU A 165 16.92 0.98 8.74
C GLU A 165 15.70 1.83 9.08
N ILE A 166 15.98 3.06 9.50
CA ILE A 166 15.03 4.14 9.71
C ILE A 166 15.39 5.24 8.72
N ILE A 167 14.47 5.58 7.83
CA ILE A 167 14.61 6.69 6.89
C ILE A 167 13.71 7.81 7.41
N ALA A 168 14.27 9.01 7.56
CA ALA A 168 13.58 10.16 8.11
C ALA A 168 13.70 11.39 7.21
N GLY A 169 12.55 11.98 6.88
CA GLY A 169 12.43 13.23 6.15
C GLY A 169 12.24 14.41 7.10
N SER A 170 13.16 15.37 7.05
CA SER A 170 13.14 16.57 7.91
C SER A 170 12.92 17.85 7.09
N VAL A 171 12.28 18.85 7.71
CA VAL A 171 11.99 20.17 7.08
C VAL A 171 13.26 20.96 6.76
N ASP A 172 14.40 20.58 7.35
CA ASP A 172 15.72 21.15 7.02
C ASP A 172 16.19 20.83 5.59
N GLY A 173 15.45 20.00 4.85
CA GLY A 173 15.77 19.65 3.47
C GLY A 173 16.65 18.42 3.34
N ILE A 174 16.85 17.66 4.43
CA ILE A 174 17.74 16.49 4.44
C ILE A 174 16.94 15.24 4.76
N VAL A 175 17.13 14.21 3.93
CA VAL A 175 16.73 12.84 4.25
C VAL A 175 17.90 12.12 4.91
N ARG A 176 17.65 11.51 6.06
CA ARG A 176 18.65 10.78 6.83
C ARG A 176 18.26 9.33 6.96
N THR A 177 19.21 8.44 6.75
CA THR A 177 19.06 7.00 7.00
C THR A 177 19.87 6.64 8.23
N PHE A 178 19.26 5.89 9.15
CA PHE A 178 19.87 5.39 10.37
C PHE A 178 19.74 3.87 10.41
N ASP A 179 20.79 3.16 10.80
CA ASP A 179 20.66 1.74 11.14
C ASP A 179 20.10 1.64 12.56
N ILE A 180 19.12 0.76 12.77
CA ILE A 180 18.48 0.54 14.08
C ILE A 180 19.49 0.02 15.12
N ARG A 181 20.54 -0.68 14.68
CA ARG A 181 21.53 -1.38 15.50
C ARG A 181 22.80 -0.56 15.74
N ILE A 182 23.13 0.39 14.86
CA ILE A 182 24.38 1.16 14.91
C ILE A 182 24.07 2.60 15.32
N ASP A 183 24.95 3.22 16.11
CA ASP A 183 24.80 4.62 16.48
C ASP A 183 25.27 5.56 15.35
N GLY A 184 24.43 6.52 14.99
CA GLY A 184 24.72 7.53 13.97
C GLY A 184 23.95 7.35 12.65
N ALA A 185 23.98 8.41 11.81
CA ALA A 185 23.39 8.35 10.48
C ALA A 185 24.31 7.55 9.54
N VAL A 186 23.73 6.57 8.85
CA VAL A 186 24.41 5.74 7.85
C VAL A 186 24.59 6.51 6.55
N SER A 187 23.59 7.32 6.19
CA SER A 187 23.61 8.13 4.98
C SER A 187 22.83 9.43 5.16
N LEU A 188 23.28 10.48 4.46
CA LEU A 188 22.67 11.80 4.44
C LEU A 188 22.49 12.23 2.98
N TYR A 189 21.24 12.51 2.60
CA TYR A 189 20.90 13.04 1.28
C TYR A 189 20.37 14.46 1.41
N GLN A 190 21.17 15.44 0.98
CA GLN A 190 20.73 16.83 0.88
C GLN A 190 19.86 16.99 -0.35
N MET A 191 18.62 17.43 -0.16
CA MET A 191 17.79 17.89 -1.26
C MET A 191 18.01 19.37 -1.51
N MET A 192 18.19 19.73 -2.78
CA MET A 192 18.18 21.13 -3.21
C MET A 192 16.78 21.49 -3.69
N PHE A 193 16.13 22.40 -2.96
CA PHE A 193 14.83 22.97 -3.32
C PHE A 193 14.97 24.41 -3.81
N GLU A 194 14.09 24.83 -4.71
CA GLU A 194 13.94 26.25 -5.07
C GLU A 194 13.44 27.04 -3.85
N ARG A 195 14.16 28.11 -3.48
CA ARG A 195 14.03 28.83 -2.18
C ARG A 195 12.63 29.35 -1.85
N SER A 196 11.70 29.38 -2.80
CA SER A 196 10.41 30.06 -2.64
C SER A 196 9.30 29.22 -1.97
N ARG A 197 9.46 27.90 -1.80
CA ARG A 197 8.45 27.05 -1.14
C ARG A 197 9.08 25.89 -0.37
N LYS A 198 9.33 26.05 0.94
CA LYS A 198 9.60 24.90 1.83
C LYS A 198 8.32 24.08 1.98
N ARG A 199 8.24 22.94 1.31
CA ARG A 199 7.16 21.95 1.47
C ARG A 199 7.76 20.66 2.01
N GLY A 200 7.07 20.03 2.96
CA GLY A 200 7.60 18.93 3.78
C GLY A 200 8.10 17.74 2.95
N ILE A 201 9.10 17.03 3.50
CA ILE A 201 9.63 15.80 2.91
C ILE A 201 8.83 14.61 3.42
N THR A 202 8.35 13.77 2.50
CA THR A 202 7.70 12.50 2.83
C THR A 202 8.55 11.33 2.33
N VAL A 203 8.70 10.30 3.16
CA VAL A 203 9.51 9.10 2.87
C VAL A 203 8.64 7.84 2.96
N PHE A 204 8.87 6.87 2.07
CA PHE A 204 8.06 5.65 1.95
C PHE A 204 8.95 4.43 1.63
N SER A 205 8.54 3.22 2.04
CA SER A 205 9.27 1.95 1.80
C SER A 205 8.82 1.24 0.53
N ASP A 206 7.56 1.42 0.15
CA ASP A 206 6.93 0.77 -0.99
C ASP A 206 6.39 1.82 -1.96
N TYR A 207 6.16 1.41 -3.22
CA TYR A 207 5.75 2.23 -4.38
C TYR A 207 4.46 3.06 -4.17
N ALA A 208 4.48 4.01 -3.25
CA ALA A 208 3.42 4.96 -2.98
C ALA A 208 3.82 6.30 -3.61
N TRP A 209 3.35 6.54 -4.83
CA TRP A 209 3.43 7.83 -5.49
C TRP A 209 2.66 8.88 -4.67
N SER A 210 3.25 10.04 -4.39
CA SER A 210 2.51 11.17 -3.84
C SER A 210 2.22 12.19 -4.94
N SER A 211 0.93 12.39 -5.25
CA SER A 211 0.51 13.39 -6.25
C SER A 211 0.40 14.77 -5.59
N GLY A 212 1.45 15.60 -5.74
CA GLY A 212 1.40 17.05 -5.55
C GLY A 212 2.61 17.63 -4.80
N ASP A 213 3.29 18.63 -5.39
CA ASP A 213 4.35 19.51 -4.84
C ASP A 213 5.17 18.94 -3.63
N GLN A 214 5.57 17.68 -3.72
CA GLN A 214 6.42 16.96 -2.77
C GLN A 214 7.44 16.15 -3.58
N VAL A 215 8.67 16.09 -3.07
CA VAL A 215 9.76 15.32 -3.69
C VAL A 215 9.73 13.93 -3.08
N ASP A 216 9.34 12.94 -3.88
CA ASP A 216 9.35 11.53 -3.52
C ASP A 216 10.78 10.96 -3.63
N VAL A 217 11.28 10.32 -2.56
CA VAL A 217 12.59 9.63 -2.56
C VAL A 217 12.38 8.14 -2.63
N TRP A 218 13.04 7.53 -3.61
CA TRP A 218 13.16 6.08 -3.75
C TRP A 218 14.48 5.61 -3.14
N VAL A 219 14.42 4.69 -2.19
CA VAL A 219 15.60 3.94 -1.73
C VAL A 219 15.38 2.48 -2.14
N GLN A 220 16.18 2.01 -3.08
CA GLN A 220 16.15 0.63 -3.56
C GLN A 220 17.07 -0.20 -2.66
N ASP A 221 16.49 -1.17 -1.96
CA ASP A 221 17.24 -2.16 -1.18
C ASP A 221 18.10 -3.00 -2.14
N ARG A 222 19.39 -3.20 -1.82
CA ARG A 222 20.31 -4.01 -2.64
C ARG A 222 20.37 -5.44 -2.17
#